data_AF-A0A4V1QS18-F1
#
_entry.id   AF-A0A4V1QS18-F1
#
_cell.length_a   1.000
_cell.length_b   1.000
_cell.length_c   1.000
_cell.angle_alpha   90.00
_cell.angle_beta   90.00
_cell.angle_gamma   90.00
#
_symmetry.space_group_name_H-M   'P 1'
#
loop_
_entity.id
_entity.type
_entity.pdbx_description
1 polymer ?
#
loop_
_entity_poly.entity_id
_entity_poly.type
_entity_poly.pdbx_seq_one_letter_code
_entity_poly.pdbx_strand_id
1 'polypeptide(L)'
;MRTALVVVSVLLLLEAAAMVALVIWLVIDLFSLEPSSYATAIALLVLVAIGAIWVVTVALGSLRQAPWSRAAAIVWQILQVSIAVGAFQGLFARPDVGWALLVPAITVIGLLLWAPVRLAYTRPEGGAAEL
;
A
#
# COMPACT_ATOMS: atom_id res chain seq x y z
N MET A 1 19.03 8.64 7.58
CA MET A 1 18.67 7.21 7.44
C MET A 1 17.39 6.85 8.19
N ARG A 2 17.27 7.10 9.51
CA ARG A 2 16.02 6.85 10.27
C ARG A 2 14.79 7.61 9.76
N THR A 3 14.95 8.87 9.36
CA THR A 3 13.82 9.72 8.92
C THR A 3 13.11 9.18 7.68
N ALA A 4 13.84 8.67 6.67
CA ALA A 4 13.24 8.12 5.46
C ALA A 4 12.41 6.86 5.74
N LEU A 5 12.90 5.99 6.64
CA LEU A 5 12.16 4.81 7.08
C LEU A 5 10.89 5.20 7.83
N VAL A 6 10.98 6.17 8.75
CA VAL A 6 9.81 6.68 9.49
C VAL A 6 8.76 7.23 8.53
N VAL A 7 9.17 8.05 7.55
CA VAL A 7 8.23 8.60 6.54
C VAL A 7 7.55 7.49 5.75
N VAL A 8 8.29 6.51 5.25
CA VAL A 8 7.73 5.38 4.51
C VAL A 8 6.76 4.57 5.37
N SER A 9 7.13 4.26 6.62
CA SER A 9 6.26 3.52 7.52
C SER A 9 4.98 4.28 7.88
N VAL A 10 5.07 5.61 8.07
CA VAL A 10 3.89 6.46 8.30
C VAL A 10 2.99 6.49 7.07
N LEU A 11 3.54 6.64 5.86
CA LEU A 11 2.76 6.61 4.63
C LEU A 11 2.06 5.26 4.42
N LEU A 12 2.78 4.14 4.62
CA LEU A 12 2.18 2.80 4.53
C LEU A 12 1.08 2.58 5.58
N LEU A 13 1.23 3.14 6.79
CA LEU A 13 0.17 3.09 7.80
C LEU A 13 -1.06 3.90 7.39
N LEU A 14 -0.87 5.07 6.77
CA LEU A 14 -1.98 5.85 6.24
C LEU A 14 -2.69 5.12 5.10
N GLU A 15 -1.96 4.47 4.20
CA GLU A 15 -2.54 3.63 3.13
C GLU A 15 -3.29 2.43 3.70
N ALA A 16 -2.73 1.77 4.71
CA ALA A 16 -3.40 0.69 5.44
C ALA A 16 -4.70 1.18 6.10
N ALA A 17 -4.68 2.34 6.75
CA ALA A 17 -5.85 2.95 7.37
C ALA A 17 -6.92 3.30 6.32
N ALA A 18 -6.51 3.84 5.16
CA ALA A 18 -7.41 4.12 4.05
C ALA A 18 -8.07 2.84 3.51
N MET A 19 -7.33 1.75 3.39
CA MET A 19 -7.89 0.44 3.00
C MET A 19 -8.90 -0.09 4.01
N VAL A 20 -8.63 0.04 5.32
CA VAL A 20 -9.60 -0.34 6.36
C VAL A 20 -10.84 0.54 6.30
N ALA A 21 -10.69 1.85 6.11
CA ALA A 21 -11.81 2.76 5.93
C ALA A 21 -12.64 2.40 4.69
N LEU A 22 -12.01 1.98 3.59
CA LEU A 22 -12.70 1.52 2.38
C LEU A 22 -13.48 0.22 2.62
N VAL A 23 -12.95 -0.73 3.39
CA VAL A 23 -13.70 -1.92 3.81
C VAL A 23 -14.94 -1.52 4.61
N ILE A 24 -14.78 -0.64 5.61
CA ILE A 24 -15.89 -0.16 6.44
C ILE A 24 -16.94 0.53 5.57
N TRP A 25 -16.51 1.37 4.63
CA TRP A 25 -17.38 2.01 3.66
C TRP A 25 -18.17 0.98 2.86
N LEU A 26 -17.52 -0.01 2.26
CA LEU A 26 -18.18 -1.05 1.46
C LEU A 26 -19.18 -1.88 2.27
N VAL A 27 -18.88 -2.13 3.55
CA VAL A 27 -19.83 -2.76 4.48
C VAL A 27 -21.06 -1.88 4.67
N ILE A 28 -20.88 -0.57 4.92
CA ILE A 28 -21.99 0.37 5.07
C ILE A 28 -22.83 0.42 3.78
N ASP A 29 -22.19 0.50 2.61
CA ASP A 29 -22.87 0.52 1.31
C ASP A 29 -23.69 -0.75 1.09
N LEU A 30 -23.18 -1.92 1.48
CA LEU A 30 -23.90 -3.20 1.35
C LEU A 30 -25.22 -3.24 2.13
N PHE A 31 -25.30 -2.50 3.24
CA PHE A 31 -26.51 -2.42 4.08
C PHE A 31 -27.37 -1.18 3.82
N SER A 32 -26.81 -0.12 3.25
CA SER A 32 -27.47 1.18 3.08
C SER A 32 -27.98 1.43 1.66
N LEU A 33 -27.37 0.78 0.67
CA LEU A 33 -27.71 0.89 -0.74
C LEU A 33 -28.25 -0.44 -1.25
N GLU A 34 -29.10 -0.40 -2.27
CA GLU A 34 -29.59 -1.60 -2.97
C GLU A 34 -28.63 -1.91 -4.13
N PRO A 35 -27.74 -2.92 -4.01
CA PRO A 35 -26.75 -3.20 -5.06
C PRO A 35 -27.45 -3.81 -6.27
N SER A 36 -26.99 -3.45 -7.47
CA SER A 36 -27.45 -4.11 -8.71
C SER A 36 -27.17 -5.61 -8.73
N SER A 37 -26.16 -6.06 -7.98
CA SER A 37 -25.87 -7.46 -7.72
C SER A 37 -25.16 -7.65 -6.38
N TYR A 38 -25.79 -8.36 -5.46
CA TYR A 38 -25.18 -8.74 -4.18
C TYR A 38 -23.94 -9.61 -4.36
N ALA A 39 -23.91 -10.46 -5.39
CA ALA A 39 -22.76 -11.34 -5.65
C ALA A 39 -21.50 -10.52 -5.97
N THR A 40 -21.61 -9.53 -6.86
CA THR A 40 -20.49 -8.65 -7.21
C THR A 40 -20.09 -7.76 -6.03
N ALA A 41 -21.06 -7.22 -5.28
CA ALA A 41 -20.78 -6.40 -4.11
C ALA A 41 -20.01 -7.17 -3.03
N ILE A 42 -20.43 -8.39 -2.70
CA ILE A 42 -19.75 -9.25 -1.73
C ILE A 42 -18.36 -9.65 -2.24
N ALA A 43 -18.22 -9.99 -3.52
CA ALA A 43 -16.93 -10.33 -4.11
C ALA A 43 -15.93 -9.18 -4.01
N LEU A 44 -16.36 -7.95 -4.31
CA LEU A 44 -15.53 -6.75 -4.16
C LEU A 44 -15.18 -6.50 -2.69
N LEU A 45 -16.14 -6.61 -1.77
CA LEU A 45 -15.89 -6.45 -0.35
C LEU A 45 -14.83 -7.44 0.15
N VAL A 46 -14.94 -8.72 -0.19
CA VAL A 46 -13.98 -9.76 0.21
C VAL A 46 -12.60 -9.46 -0.38
N LEU A 47 -12.52 -9.10 -1.66
CA LEU A 47 -11.26 -8.76 -2.32
C LEU A 47 -10.56 -7.57 -1.63
N VAL A 48 -11.31 -6.51 -1.34
CA VAL A 48 -10.80 -5.31 -0.67
C VAL A 48 -10.41 -5.62 0.78
N ALA A 49 -11.16 -6.48 1.48
CA ALA A 49 -10.81 -6.92 2.83
C ALA A 49 -9.50 -7.71 2.89
N ILE A 50 -9.29 -8.64 1.94
CA ILE A 50 -8.02 -9.36 1.79
C ILE A 50 -6.87 -8.37 1.52
N GLY A 51 -7.10 -7.42 0.60
CA GLY A 51 -6.15 -6.34 0.32
C GLY A 51 -5.81 -5.53 1.58
N ALA A 52 -6.80 -5.13 2.36
CA ALA A 52 -6.61 -4.36 3.59
C ALA A 52 -5.78 -5.13 4.61
N ILE A 53 -6.09 -6.42 4.85
CA ILE A 53 -5.31 -7.28 5.75
C ILE A 53 -3.86 -7.37 5.29
N TRP A 54 -3.64 -7.53 3.99
CA TRP A 54 -2.30 -7.60 3.44
C TRP A 54 -1.53 -6.28 3.63
N VAL A 55 -2.11 -5.13 3.27
CA VAL A 55 -1.46 -3.82 3.41
C VAL A 55 -1.18 -3.48 4.88
N VAL A 56 -2.10 -3.79 5.79
CA VAL A 56 -1.88 -3.67 7.25
C VAL A 56 -0.69 -4.53 7.69
N THR A 57 -0.62 -5.78 7.22
CA THR A 57 0.49 -6.69 7.53
C THR A 57 1.83 -6.14 7.03
N VAL A 58 1.85 -5.56 5.82
CA VAL A 58 3.04 -4.92 5.24
C VAL A 58 3.46 -3.69 6.05
N ALA A 59 2.51 -2.84 6.45
CA ALA A 59 2.75 -1.65 7.25
C ALA A 59 3.31 -2.01 8.65
N LEU A 60 2.74 -3.01 9.32
CA LEU A 60 3.25 -3.50 10.60
C LEU A 60 4.63 -4.17 10.46
N GLY A 61 4.86 -4.90 9.36
CA GLY A 61 6.17 -5.43 9.02
C GLY A 61 7.22 -4.32 8.80
N SER A 62 6.80 -3.19 8.22
CA SER A 62 7.65 -2.01 8.00
C SER A 62 8.08 -1.39 9.33
N LEU A 63 7.16 -1.23 10.29
CA LEU A 63 7.47 -0.75 11.64
C LEU A 63 8.46 -1.64 12.38
N ARG A 64 8.38 -2.96 12.15
CA ARG A 64 9.31 -3.96 12.71
C ARG A 64 10.62 -4.07 11.92
N GLN A 65 10.83 -3.22 10.90
CA GLN A 65 11.97 -3.25 9.99
C GLN A 65 12.20 -4.62 9.34
N ALA A 66 11.12 -5.37 9.11
CA ALA A 66 11.22 -6.71 8.56
C ALA A 66 11.72 -6.66 7.10
N PRO A 67 12.69 -7.52 6.70
CA PRO A 67 13.31 -7.44 5.38
C PRO A 67 12.33 -7.73 4.23
N TRP A 68 11.29 -8.53 4.47
CA TRP A 68 10.27 -8.86 3.48
C TRP A 68 9.28 -7.71 3.21
N SER A 69 9.11 -6.77 4.15
CA SER A 69 8.13 -5.68 4.04
C SER A 69 8.44 -4.76 2.85
N ARG A 70 9.73 -4.58 2.52
CA ARG A 70 10.15 -3.72 1.40
C ARG A 70 9.63 -4.22 0.05
N ALA A 71 9.79 -5.50 -0.24
CA ALA A 71 9.33 -6.08 -1.50
C ALA A 71 7.79 -6.02 -1.60
N ALA A 72 7.10 -6.33 -0.51
CA ALA A 72 5.64 -6.28 -0.45
C ALA A 72 5.09 -4.85 -0.63
N ALA A 73 5.75 -3.85 -0.01
CA ALA A 73 5.39 -2.44 -0.20
C ALA A 73 5.53 -2.01 -1.66
N ILE A 74 6.60 -2.42 -2.35
CA ILE A 74 6.77 -2.12 -3.78
C ILE A 74 5.62 -2.71 -4.61
N VAL A 75 5.24 -3.96 -4.35
CA VAL A 75 4.10 -4.60 -5.02
C VAL A 75 2.82 -3.81 -4.78
N TRP A 76 2.58 -3.36 -3.54
CA TRP A 76 1.41 -2.55 -3.20
C TRP A 76 1.37 -1.26 -4.01
N GLN A 77 2.50 -0.56 -4.13
CA GLN A 77 2.54 0.67 -4.90
C GLN A 77 2.31 0.45 -6.40
N ILE A 78 2.80 -0.66 -6.96
CA ILE A 78 2.52 -1.01 -8.36
C ILE A 78 1.02 -1.28 -8.57
N LEU A 79 0.39 -2.00 -7.64
CA LEU A 79 -1.06 -2.21 -7.67
C LEU A 79 -1.82 -0.88 -7.57
N GLN A 80 -1.43 0.01 -6.67
CA GLN A 80 -2.05 1.31 -6.48
C GLN A 80 -1.93 2.20 -7.73
N VAL A 81 -0.76 2.22 -8.39
CA VAL A 81 -0.57 2.90 -9.68
C VAL A 81 -1.48 2.28 -10.76
N SER A 82 -1.59 0.95 -10.78
CA SER A 82 -2.44 0.26 -11.77
C SER A 82 -3.91 0.64 -11.59
N ILE A 83 -4.39 0.70 -10.35
CA ILE A 83 -5.74 1.16 -10.00
C ILE A 83 -5.92 2.64 -10.38
N ALA A 84 -4.93 3.50 -10.09
CA ALA A 84 -4.96 4.92 -10.44
C ALA A 84 -5.07 5.15 -11.95
N VAL A 85 -4.29 4.42 -12.75
CA VAL A 85 -4.39 4.46 -14.22
C VAL A 85 -5.78 4.02 -14.67
N GLY A 86 -6.32 2.95 -14.08
CA GLY A 86 -7.71 2.52 -14.28
C GLY A 86 -8.72 3.64 -14.01
N ALA A 87 -8.53 4.43 -12.95
CA ALA A 87 -9.42 5.52 -12.58
C ALA A 87 -9.40 6.72 -13.57
N PHE A 88 -8.34 6.88 -14.36
CA PHE A 88 -8.26 7.93 -15.39
C PHE A 88 -9.00 7.58 -16.69
N GLN A 89 -9.39 6.32 -16.88
CA GLN A 89 -9.93 5.81 -18.14
C GLN A 89 -11.29 5.13 -17.96
N GLY A 90 -12.07 5.05 -19.04
CA GLY A 90 -13.40 4.42 -19.06
C GLY A 90 -14.58 5.39 -18.92
N LEU A 91 -15.80 4.85 -19.02
CA LEU A 91 -17.05 5.64 -19.02
C LEU A 91 -17.34 6.33 -17.68
N PHE A 92 -16.80 5.79 -16.57
CA PHE A 92 -16.93 6.33 -15.22
C PHE A 92 -15.59 6.83 -14.69
N ALA A 93 -14.72 7.35 -15.58
CA ALA A 93 -13.43 7.89 -15.19
C ALA A 93 -13.59 8.93 -14.08
N ARG A 94 -12.78 8.78 -13.03
CA ARG A 94 -12.72 9.64 -11.85
C ARG A 94 -11.30 10.12 -11.64
N PRO A 95 -10.88 11.19 -12.36
CA PRO A 95 -9.53 11.71 -12.28
C PRO A 95 -9.14 12.19 -10.88
N ASP A 96 -10.12 12.65 -10.10
CA ASP A 96 -9.98 12.98 -8.68
C ASP A 96 -9.43 11.79 -7.88
N VAL A 97 -10.01 10.60 -8.06
CA VAL A 97 -9.57 9.36 -7.40
C VAL A 97 -8.23 8.90 -7.96
N GLY A 98 -8.03 9.01 -9.27
CA GLY A 98 -6.77 8.67 -9.92
C GLY A 98 -5.58 9.43 -9.34
N TRP A 99 -5.70 10.76 -9.20
CA TRP A 99 -4.65 11.57 -8.58
C TRP A 99 -4.45 11.28 -7.09
N ALA A 100 -5.53 11.06 -6.35
CA ALA A 100 -5.47 10.72 -4.93
C ALA A 100 -4.73 9.39 -4.67
N LEU A 101 -4.78 8.44 -5.59
CA LEU A 101 -4.04 7.17 -5.52
C LEU A 101 -2.62 7.28 -6.08
N LEU A 102 -2.44 8.02 -7.18
CA LEU A 102 -1.16 8.11 -7.88
C LEU A 102 -0.09 8.86 -7.10
N VAL A 103 -0.45 10.00 -6.48
CA VAL A 103 0.51 10.85 -5.77
C VAL A 103 1.17 10.14 -4.59
N PRO A 104 0.43 9.47 -3.68
CA PRO A 104 1.05 8.68 -2.62
C PRO A 104 1.92 7.56 -3.19
N ALA A 105 1.46 6.89 -4.25
CA ALA A 105 2.17 5.73 -4.77
C ALA A 105 3.55 6.08 -5.37
N ILE A 106 3.60 7.12 -6.19
CA ILE A 106 4.86 7.61 -6.75
C ILE A 106 5.78 8.12 -5.63
N THR A 107 5.22 8.77 -4.61
CA THR A 107 5.99 9.27 -3.46
C THR A 107 6.64 8.12 -2.70
N VAL A 108 5.88 7.09 -2.36
CA VAL A 108 6.41 5.92 -1.62
C VAL A 108 7.40 5.13 -2.48
N ILE A 109 7.13 4.93 -3.78
CA ILE A 109 8.07 4.31 -4.72
C ILE A 109 9.39 5.09 -4.76
N GLY A 110 9.32 6.41 -4.94
CA GLY A 110 10.50 7.28 -4.99
C GLY A 110 11.34 7.15 -3.72
N LEU A 111 10.70 7.16 -2.56
CA LEU A 111 11.37 6.97 -1.26
C LEU A 111 11.97 5.57 -1.09
N LEU A 112 11.29 4.52 -1.55
CA LEU A 112 11.76 3.13 -1.48
C LEU A 112 12.91 2.81 -2.45
N LEU A 113 12.98 3.53 -3.57
CA LEU A 113 14.01 3.38 -4.61
C LEU A 113 15.21 4.31 -4.40
N TRP A 114 15.09 5.35 -3.56
CA TRP A 114 16.19 6.24 -3.24
C TRP A 114 17.32 5.53 -2.48
N ALA A 115 18.54 5.73 -2.95
CA ALA A 115 19.77 5.03 -2.54
C ALA A 115 20.06 4.97 -1.02
N PRO A 116 19.70 5.94 -0.16
CA PRO A 116 20.01 5.90 1.27
C PRO A 116 19.27 4.83 2.08
N VAL A 117 18.17 4.25 1.57
CA VAL A 117 17.41 3.19 2.24
C VAL A 117 18.01 1.80 1.98
N ARG A 118 18.66 1.60 0.83
CA ARG A 118 19.35 0.33 0.50
C ARG A 118 20.47 0.02 1.50
N LEU A 119 21.21 1.04 1.95
CA LEU A 119 22.31 0.89 2.91
C LEU A 119 21.86 0.45 4.32
N ALA A 120 20.59 0.64 4.69
CA ALA A 120 20.10 0.24 6.00
C ALA A 120 19.81 -1.27 6.11
N TYR A 121 19.79 -1.99 4.98
CA TYR A 121 19.58 -3.45 4.93
C TYR A 121 20.88 -4.26 4.78
N THR A 122 22.01 -3.61 4.50
CA THR A 122 23.32 -4.28 4.51
C THR A 122 23.86 -4.29 5.93
N ARG A 123 23.85 -5.47 6.57
CA ARG A 123 24.58 -5.74 7.80
C ARG A 123 26.07 -5.45 7.53
N PRO A 124 26.81 -4.78 8.45
CA PRO A 124 28.26 -4.72 8.33
C PRO A 124 28.78 -6.16 8.37
N GLU A 125 29.42 -6.60 7.29
CA GLU A 125 30.19 -7.85 7.30
C GLU A 125 31.41 -7.61 8.21
N GLY A 126 31.21 -7.84 9.50
CA GLY A 126 32.26 -7.75 10.50
C GLY A 126 33.15 -8.99 10.46
N GLY A 127 34.43 -8.78 10.14
CA GLY A 127 35.53 -9.44 10.85
C GLY A 127 35.94 -10.85 10.43
N ALA A 128 36.06 -11.16 9.14
CA ALA A 128 36.69 -12.40 8.67
C ALA A 128 38.04 -12.17 7.96
N ALA A 129 38.77 -11.11 8.31
CA ALA A 129 40.08 -10.78 7.74
C ALA A 129 41.22 -10.73 8.76
N GLU A 130 40.98 -11.11 10.01
CA GLU A 130 42.04 -11.20 11.03
C GLU A 130 41.87 -12.49 11.83
N LEU A 131 42.45 -13.59 11.34
CA LEU A 131 43.21 -14.65 12.03
C LEU A 131 43.82 -15.58 10.98
#